data_AF-A0AAC9HR83-F1
#
_entry.id   AF-A0AAC9HR83-F1
#
_cell.length_a   1.000
_cell.length_b   1.000
_cell.length_c   1.000
_cell.angle_alpha   90.00
_cell.angle_beta   90.00
_cell.angle_gamma   90.00
#
_symmetry.space_group_name_H-M   'P 1'
#
loop_
_entity.id
_entity.type
_entity.pdbx_description
1 polymer ?
#
loop_
_entity_poly.entity_id
_entity_poly.type
_entity_poly.pdbx_seq_one_letter_code
_entity_poly.pdbx_strand_id
1 'polypeptide(L)'
;MSDEARRAVVTALIRLSASTDHRDRADAGHSLAGFAEMPEAREPLRGLVLDAGDTSITLTTARALLRRQDAAGLGVVVGALGRAGPNHADWIQSAVLDVFGVFARDRDAAVRVCEALASESDEQTRLGVGRLTAMLVEISPILYPVQNDEP
;
A
#
# COMPACT_ATOMS: atom_id res chain seq x y z
N MET A 1 23.67 -2.12 -8.03
CA MET A 1 23.35 -0.71 -8.36
C MET A 1 23.88 0.17 -7.27
N SER A 2 24.40 1.36 -7.60
CA SER A 2 24.80 2.34 -6.58
C SER A 2 23.57 3.03 -5.98
N ASP A 3 23.70 3.51 -4.73
CA ASP A 3 22.67 4.32 -4.07
C ASP A 3 22.35 5.61 -4.86
N GLU A 4 23.31 6.12 -5.61
CA GLU A 4 23.13 7.24 -6.53
C GLU A 4 22.16 6.90 -7.66
N ALA A 5 22.30 5.73 -8.31
CA ALA A 5 21.38 5.31 -9.35
C ALA A 5 19.96 5.10 -8.81
N ARG A 6 19.80 4.52 -7.61
CA ARG A 6 18.50 4.38 -6.95
C ARG A 6 17.85 5.74 -6.69
N ARG A 7 18.61 6.70 -6.14
CA ARG A 7 18.11 8.08 -5.89
C ARG A 7 17.74 8.81 -7.18
N ALA A 8 18.49 8.62 -8.27
CA ALA A 8 18.17 9.21 -9.56
C ALA A 8 16.83 8.67 -10.12
N VAL A 9 16.61 7.35 -10.02
CA VAL A 9 15.34 6.73 -10.43
C VAL A 9 14.17 7.26 -9.59
N VAL A 10 14.31 7.30 -8.27
CA VAL A 10 13.27 7.85 -7.38
C VAL A 10 12.96 9.30 -7.73
N THR A 11 14.00 10.12 -7.96
CA THR A 11 13.81 11.53 -8.35
C THR A 11 13.02 11.66 -9.66
N ALA A 12 13.30 10.82 -10.64
CA ALA A 12 12.57 10.83 -11.92
C ALA A 12 11.11 10.41 -11.74
N LEU A 13 10.84 9.36 -10.96
CA LEU A 13 9.48 8.88 -10.69
C LEU A 13 8.66 9.87 -9.87
N ILE A 14 9.26 10.58 -8.91
CA ILE A 14 8.59 11.66 -8.18
C ILE A 14 8.18 12.78 -9.14
N ARG A 15 9.03 13.16 -10.11
CA ARG A 15 8.65 14.15 -11.13
C ARG A 15 7.50 13.64 -12.00
N LEU A 16 7.53 12.37 -12.39
CA LEU A 16 6.48 11.74 -13.19
C LEU A 16 5.14 11.70 -12.43
N SER A 17 5.16 11.49 -11.12
CA SER A 17 3.95 11.51 -10.27
C SER A 17 3.21 12.85 -10.23
N ALA A 18 3.89 13.94 -10.59
CA ALA A 18 3.31 15.28 -10.66
C ALA A 18 2.76 15.64 -12.06
N SER A 19 2.82 14.70 -13.02
CA SER A 19 2.32 14.92 -14.38
C SER A 19 0.81 15.14 -14.40
N THR A 20 0.35 15.97 -15.33
CA THR A 20 -1.09 16.13 -15.60
C THR A 20 -1.67 14.94 -16.35
N ASP A 21 -0.84 14.15 -17.04
CA ASP A 21 -1.27 12.89 -17.68
C ASP A 21 -1.48 11.81 -16.60
N HIS A 22 -2.66 11.20 -16.59
CA HIS A 22 -3.02 10.15 -15.64
C HIS A 22 -2.19 8.88 -15.84
N ARG A 23 -1.73 8.61 -17.07
CA ARG A 23 -0.90 7.43 -17.38
C ARG A 23 0.48 7.55 -16.74
N ASP A 24 1.08 8.72 -16.84
CA ASP A 24 2.35 9.02 -16.18
C ASP A 24 2.25 8.82 -14.66
N ARG A 25 1.18 9.31 -14.05
CA ARG A 25 0.94 9.14 -12.61
C ARG A 25 0.71 7.67 -12.23
N ALA A 26 -0.01 6.90 -13.06
CA ALA A 26 -0.19 5.47 -12.85
C ALA A 26 1.14 4.70 -12.94
N ASP A 27 1.95 4.97 -13.97
CA ASP A 27 3.28 4.37 -14.15
C ASP A 27 4.24 4.76 -13.01
N ALA A 28 4.17 6.02 -12.57
CA ALA A 28 4.89 6.50 -11.41
C ALA A 28 4.49 5.75 -10.14
N GLY A 29 3.18 5.59 -9.88
CA GLY A 29 2.68 4.88 -8.70
C GLY A 29 3.09 3.42 -8.67
N HIS A 30 2.96 2.72 -9.79
CA HIS A 30 3.39 1.33 -9.91
C HIS A 30 4.90 1.18 -9.68
N SER A 31 5.71 2.00 -10.34
CA SER A 31 7.18 1.89 -10.31
C SER A 31 7.78 2.38 -8.99
N LEU A 32 7.27 3.50 -8.46
CA LEU A 32 7.76 4.11 -7.23
C LEU A 32 7.44 3.26 -6.01
N ALA A 33 6.39 2.43 -6.07
CA ALA A 33 6.08 1.48 -5.01
C ALA A 33 7.28 0.57 -4.71
N GLY A 34 8.09 0.20 -5.70
CA GLY A 34 9.33 -0.58 -5.53
C GLY A 34 10.40 0.10 -4.66
N PHE A 35 10.23 1.38 -4.33
CA PHE A 35 11.16 2.20 -3.54
C PHE A 35 10.50 2.78 -2.28
N ALA A 36 9.38 2.21 -1.81
CA ALA A 36 8.62 2.73 -0.67
C ALA A 36 9.45 2.83 0.64
N GLU A 37 10.53 2.07 0.77
CA GLU A 37 11.45 2.16 1.91
C GLU A 37 12.26 3.46 1.92
N MET A 38 12.44 4.10 0.75
CA MET A 38 13.15 5.37 0.63
C MET A 38 12.29 6.51 1.17
N PRO A 39 12.77 7.29 2.17
CA PRO A 39 11.98 8.34 2.80
C PRO A 39 11.35 9.35 1.83
N GLU A 40 12.08 9.72 0.77
CA GLU A 40 11.67 10.69 -0.23
C GLU A 40 10.50 10.19 -1.10
N ALA A 41 10.29 8.88 -1.20
CA ALA A 41 9.20 8.28 -1.98
C ALA A 41 7.85 8.32 -1.25
N ARG A 42 7.85 8.44 0.10
CA ARG A 42 6.66 8.20 0.93
C ARG A 42 5.53 9.19 0.67
N GLU A 43 5.81 10.49 0.70
CA GLU A 43 4.78 11.52 0.46
C GLU A 43 4.25 11.50 -0.98
N PRO A 44 5.10 11.42 -2.02
CA PRO A 44 4.62 11.24 -3.40
C PRO A 44 3.74 10.00 -3.57
N LEU A 45 4.11 8.86 -2.98
CA LEU A 45 3.29 7.65 -3.02
C LEU A 45 1.95 7.83 -2.29
N ARG A 46 1.93 8.48 -1.11
CA ARG A 46 0.66 8.81 -0.42
C ARG A 46 -0.22 9.71 -1.28
N GLY A 47 0.37 10.68 -1.97
CA GLY A 47 -0.33 11.56 -2.91
C GLY A 47 -0.98 10.78 -4.05
N LEU A 48 -0.29 9.78 -4.61
CA LEU A 48 -0.82 8.91 -5.66
C LEU A 48 -1.88 7.92 -5.16
N VAL A 49 -1.74 7.39 -3.94
CA VAL A 49 -2.81 6.59 -3.31
C VAL A 49 -4.06 7.46 -3.11
N LEU A 50 -3.89 8.74 -2.80
CA LEU A 50 -4.98 9.70 -2.64
C LEU A 50 -5.18 10.59 -3.88
N ASP A 51 -4.90 10.07 -5.07
CA ASP A 51 -4.98 10.86 -6.30
C ASP A 51 -6.39 11.47 -6.44
N ALA A 52 -6.45 12.79 -6.55
CA ALA A 52 -7.70 13.53 -6.59
C ALA A 52 -8.34 13.54 -7.99
N GLY A 53 -7.56 13.24 -9.02
CA GLY A 53 -7.98 13.32 -10.41
C GLY A 53 -8.49 11.99 -10.96
N ASP A 54 -7.99 10.85 -10.47
CA ASP A 54 -8.31 9.53 -11.02
C ASP A 54 -8.15 8.40 -9.98
N THR A 55 -9.26 7.76 -9.62
CA THR A 55 -9.27 6.65 -8.66
C THR A 55 -8.67 5.35 -9.19
N SER A 56 -8.45 5.22 -10.51
CA SER A 56 -7.68 4.11 -11.07
C SER A 56 -6.21 4.18 -10.66
N ILE A 57 -5.68 5.39 -10.42
CA ILE A 57 -4.33 5.61 -9.88
C ILE A 57 -4.28 5.18 -8.42
N THR A 58 -5.30 5.51 -7.62
CA THR A 58 -5.46 5.01 -6.24
C THR A 58 -5.39 3.49 -6.21
N LEU A 59 -6.21 2.81 -7.02
CA LEU A 59 -6.26 1.36 -7.08
C LEU A 59 -4.91 0.76 -7.50
N THR A 60 -4.31 1.28 -8.57
CA THR A 60 -3.05 0.76 -9.13
C THR A 60 -1.88 0.93 -8.16
N THR A 61 -1.77 2.11 -7.55
CA THR A 61 -0.70 2.43 -6.60
C THR A 61 -0.86 1.62 -5.32
N ALA A 62 -2.08 1.56 -4.76
CA ALA A 62 -2.36 0.75 -3.57
C ALA A 62 -2.05 -0.73 -3.81
N ARG A 63 -2.48 -1.32 -4.94
CA ARG A 63 -2.14 -2.70 -5.30
C ARG A 63 -0.64 -2.93 -5.38
N ALA A 64 0.11 -2.01 -6.00
CA ALA A 64 1.56 -2.14 -6.12
C ALA A 64 2.26 -2.11 -4.75
N LEU A 65 1.82 -1.22 -3.85
CA LEU A 65 2.33 -1.14 -2.48
C LEU A 65 2.00 -2.38 -1.65
N LEU A 66 0.75 -2.84 -1.71
CA LEU A 66 0.29 -4.00 -0.92
C LEU A 66 0.95 -5.31 -1.37
N ARG A 67 1.24 -5.47 -2.67
CA ARG A 67 1.95 -6.65 -3.21
C ARG A 67 3.39 -6.79 -2.71
N ARG A 68 3.99 -5.75 -2.14
CA ARG A 68 5.29 -5.85 -1.47
C ARG A 68 5.22 -6.69 -0.21
N GLN A 69 4.06 -6.71 0.45
CA GLN A 69 3.82 -7.43 1.71
C GLN A 69 4.85 -7.11 2.81
N ASP A 70 5.34 -5.87 2.81
CA ASP A 70 6.33 -5.38 3.77
C ASP A 70 5.88 -4.11 4.48
N ALA A 71 6.56 -3.78 5.58
CA ALA A 71 6.20 -2.62 6.41
C ALA A 71 6.28 -1.29 5.65
N ALA A 72 7.16 -1.17 4.65
CA ALA A 72 7.29 0.04 3.86
C ALA A 72 6.05 0.26 2.97
N GLY A 73 5.61 -0.76 2.23
CA GLY A 73 4.41 -0.71 1.40
C GLY A 73 3.14 -0.51 2.23
N LEU A 74 2.96 -1.31 3.29
CA LEU A 74 1.82 -1.18 4.18
C LEU A 74 1.80 0.18 4.89
N GLY A 75 2.95 0.69 5.34
CA GLY A 75 3.06 1.98 6.02
C GLY A 75 2.63 3.17 5.16
N VAL A 76 2.85 3.12 3.84
CA VAL A 76 2.34 4.13 2.92
C VAL A 76 0.82 4.06 2.82
N VAL A 77 0.26 2.86 2.63
CA VAL A 77 -1.20 2.66 2.52
C VAL A 77 -1.92 3.04 3.80
N VAL A 78 -1.37 2.67 4.96
CA VAL A 78 -1.85 3.09 6.29
C VAL A 78 -1.87 4.61 6.40
N GLY A 79 -0.76 5.28 6.07
CA GLY A 79 -0.69 6.75 6.12
C GLY A 79 -1.73 7.42 5.20
N ALA A 80 -1.98 6.84 4.03
CA ALA A 80 -3.03 7.30 3.13
C ALA A 80 -4.44 7.04 3.71
N LEU A 81 -4.71 5.85 4.22
CA LEU A 81 -6.00 5.47 4.82
C LEU A 81 -6.39 6.34 6.01
N GLY A 82 -5.43 6.79 6.81
CA GLY A 82 -5.72 7.74 7.88
C GLY A 82 -6.35 9.02 7.35
N ARG A 83 -5.92 9.50 6.17
CA ARG A 83 -6.36 10.75 5.53
C ARG A 83 -7.46 10.56 4.49
N ALA A 84 -7.73 9.32 4.08
CA ALA A 84 -8.65 9.01 3.00
C ALA A 84 -10.09 9.45 3.31
N GLY A 85 -10.72 10.12 2.34
CA GLY A 85 -12.17 10.25 2.28
C GLY A 85 -12.84 8.95 1.81
N PRO A 86 -14.18 8.87 1.83
CA PRO A 86 -14.91 7.63 1.52
C PRO A 86 -14.56 7.03 0.15
N ASN A 87 -14.52 7.87 -0.90
CA ASN A 87 -14.21 7.41 -2.26
C ASN A 87 -12.83 6.73 -2.34
N HIS A 88 -11.79 7.38 -1.80
CA HIS A 88 -10.45 6.77 -1.78
C HIS A 88 -10.41 5.48 -0.94
N ALA A 89 -11.13 5.44 0.18
CA ALA A 89 -11.19 4.26 1.04
C ALA A 89 -11.79 3.04 0.31
N ASP A 90 -12.83 3.21 -0.49
CA ASP A 90 -13.47 2.13 -1.26
C ASP A 90 -12.50 1.51 -2.30
N TRP A 91 -11.71 2.35 -2.97
CA TRP A 91 -10.71 1.89 -3.94
C TRP A 91 -9.50 1.23 -3.26
N ILE A 92 -9.10 1.72 -2.08
CA ILE A 92 -8.08 1.05 -1.28
C ILE A 92 -8.60 -0.31 -0.78
N GLN A 93 -9.87 -0.41 -0.35
CA GLN A 93 -10.48 -1.68 0.03
C GLN A 93 -10.51 -2.67 -1.13
N SER A 94 -10.83 -2.21 -2.34
CA SER A 94 -10.76 -3.03 -3.54
C SER A 94 -9.34 -3.57 -3.76
N ALA A 95 -8.32 -2.72 -3.64
CA ALA A 95 -6.92 -3.15 -3.74
C ALA A 95 -6.54 -4.19 -2.67
N VAL A 96 -7.04 -4.03 -1.44
CA VAL A 96 -6.84 -4.98 -0.33
C VAL A 96 -7.46 -6.34 -0.67
N LEU A 97 -8.69 -6.37 -1.18
CA LEU A 97 -9.35 -7.60 -1.61
C LEU A 97 -8.60 -8.29 -2.76
N ASP A 98 -8.11 -7.53 -3.74
CA ASP A 98 -7.37 -8.10 -4.88
C ASP A 98 -6.05 -8.77 -4.48
N VAL A 99 -5.38 -8.24 -3.45
CA VAL A 99 -4.07 -8.73 -3.03
C VAL A 99 -4.20 -9.83 -1.98
N PHE A 100 -5.13 -9.70 -1.03
CA PHE A 100 -5.22 -10.57 0.14
C PHE A 100 -6.42 -11.52 0.12
N GLY A 101 -7.29 -11.44 -0.89
CA GLY A 101 -8.49 -12.29 -1.02
C GLY A 101 -8.21 -13.76 -1.30
N VAL A 102 -7.00 -14.13 -1.74
CA VAL A 102 -6.70 -15.50 -2.17
C VAL A 102 -6.10 -16.34 -1.04
N PHE A 103 -5.01 -15.89 -0.43
CA PHE A 103 -4.23 -16.72 0.51
C PHE A 103 -4.36 -16.20 1.95
N ALA A 104 -4.86 -17.04 2.85
CA ALA A 104 -4.98 -16.69 4.27
C ALA A 104 -3.62 -16.32 4.89
N ARG A 105 -2.54 -17.03 4.53
CA ARG A 105 -1.19 -16.75 5.06
C ARG A 105 -0.73 -15.32 4.77
N ASP A 106 -1.08 -14.79 3.60
CA ASP A 106 -0.66 -13.48 3.11
C ASP A 106 -1.44 -12.38 3.86
N ARG A 107 -2.76 -12.59 4.00
CA ARG A 107 -3.67 -11.75 4.78
C ARG A 107 -3.24 -11.71 6.26
N ASP A 108 -2.94 -12.86 6.85
CA ASP A 108 -2.51 -12.96 8.25
C ASP A 108 -1.12 -12.32 8.48
N ALA A 109 -0.22 -12.43 7.50
CA ALA A 109 1.07 -11.74 7.54
C ALA A 109 0.90 -10.22 7.50
N ALA A 110 0.01 -9.71 6.66
CA ALA A 110 -0.32 -8.28 6.62
C ALA A 110 -0.89 -7.77 7.95
N VAL A 111 -1.76 -8.55 8.60
CA VAL A 111 -2.29 -8.20 9.94
C VAL A 111 -1.16 -8.05 10.96
N ARG A 112 -0.20 -8.99 11.01
CA ARG A 112 0.95 -8.90 11.93
C ARG A 112 1.83 -7.67 11.67
N VAL A 113 2.02 -7.30 10.40
CA VAL A 113 2.74 -6.06 10.04
C VAL A 113 1.98 -4.83 10.51
N CYS A 114 0.65 -4.80 10.35
CA CYS A 114 -0.20 -3.72 10.86
C CYS A 114 -0.10 -3.58 12.39
N GLU A 115 -0.11 -4.69 13.14
CA GLU A 115 0.06 -4.70 14.59
C GLU A 115 1.39 -4.09 15.01
N ALA A 116 2.48 -4.44 14.33
CA ALA A 116 3.81 -3.88 14.59
C ALA A 116 3.86 -2.37 14.28
N LEU A 117 3.22 -1.92 13.21
CA LEU A 117 3.13 -0.49 12.86
C LEU A 117 2.36 0.31 13.93
N ALA A 118 1.31 -0.27 14.54
CA ALA A 118 0.47 0.42 15.53
C ALA A 118 1.26 0.90 16.76
N SER A 119 2.25 0.12 17.20
CA SER A 119 2.96 0.34 18.47
C SER A 119 3.82 1.61 18.50
N GLU A 120 4.26 2.11 17.34
CA GLU A 120 5.20 3.25 17.23
C GLU A 120 4.60 4.47 16.49
N SER A 121 3.29 4.47 16.26
CA SER A 121 2.64 5.37 15.31
C SER A 121 1.98 6.59 15.95
N ASP A 122 1.93 7.71 15.22
CA ASP A 122 1.07 8.86 15.55
C ASP A 122 -0.43 8.52 15.40
N GLU A 123 -1.31 9.43 15.84
CA GLU A 123 -2.77 9.20 15.82
C GLU A 123 -3.31 8.93 14.41
N GLN A 124 -2.82 9.67 13.42
CA GLN A 124 -3.28 9.53 12.04
C GLN A 124 -2.92 8.17 11.47
N THR A 125 -1.71 7.70 11.78
CA THR A 125 -1.20 6.41 11.38
C THR A 125 -1.94 5.30 12.13
N ARG A 126 -2.24 5.45 13.43
CA ARG A 126 -3.09 4.50 14.19
C ARG A 126 -4.49 4.36 13.59
N LEU A 127 -5.12 5.47 13.19
CA LEU A 127 -6.41 5.44 12.48
C LEU A 127 -6.30 4.64 11.17
N GLY A 128 -5.25 4.90 10.39
CA GLY A 128 -4.95 4.16 9.17
C GLY A 128 -4.74 2.67 9.40
N VAL A 129 -4.03 2.29 10.46
CA VAL A 129 -3.82 0.90 10.86
C VAL A 129 -5.14 0.25 11.20
N GLY A 130 -5.97 0.89 12.03
CA GLY A 130 -7.29 0.37 12.41
C GLY A 130 -8.17 0.10 11.19
N ARG A 131 -8.17 1.03 10.21
CA ARG A 131 -8.91 0.85 8.94
C ARG A 131 -8.37 -0.30 8.10
N LEU A 132 -7.06 -0.40 7.92
CA LEU A 132 -6.46 -1.48 7.11
C LEU A 132 -6.67 -2.84 7.77
N THR A 133 -6.49 -2.94 9.10
CA THR A 133 -6.74 -4.17 9.85
C THR A 133 -8.20 -4.58 9.74
N ALA A 134 -9.16 -3.65 9.88
CA ALA A 134 -10.58 -3.92 9.70
C ALA A 134 -10.87 -4.52 8.31
N MET A 135 -10.32 -3.91 7.25
CA MET A 135 -10.46 -4.44 5.88
C MET A 135 -9.88 -5.86 5.74
N LEU A 136 -8.72 -6.13 6.34
CA LEU A 136 -8.05 -7.43 6.26
C LEU A 136 -8.81 -8.54 7.00
N VAL A 137 -9.35 -8.25 8.19
CA VAL A 137 -10.08 -9.25 8.99
C VAL A 137 -11.46 -9.59 8.42
N GLU A 138 -12.06 -8.68 7.65
CA GLU A 138 -13.31 -8.92 6.93
C GLU A 138 -13.14 -9.85 5.72
N ILE A 139 -11.92 -10.01 5.22
CA ILE A 139 -11.64 -10.92 4.10
C ILE A 139 -11.91 -12.37 4.54
N SER A 140 -12.63 -13.11 3.71
CA SER A 140 -12.69 -14.58 3.76
C SER A 140 -11.85 -15.15 2.63
N PRO A 141 -10.59 -15.58 2.88
CA PRO A 141 -9.70 -16.04 1.82
C PRO A 141 -10.14 -17.37 1.26
N ILE A 142 -9.81 -17.59 -0.01
CA ILE A 142 -10.16 -18.82 -0.71
C ILE A 142 -9.29 -20.00 -0.23
N LEU A 143 -8.00 -19.76 0.00
CA LEU A 143 -7.00 -20.79 0.28
C LEU A 143 -6.42 -20.64 1.69
N TYR A 144 -6.57 -21.71 2.47
CA TYR A 144 -6.00 -21.85 3.82
C TYR A 144 -4.77 -22.77 3.80
N PRO A 145 -3.82 -22.60 4.73
CA PRO A 145 -2.74 -23.57 4.92
C PRO A 145 -3.33 -24.96 5.14
N VAL A 146 -2.72 -25.97 4.53
CA VAL A 146 -3.04 -27.36 4.85
C VAL A 146 -2.68 -27.57 6.32
N GLN A 147 -3.65 -27.97 7.14
CA GLN A 147 -3.36 -28.48 8.48
C GLN A 147 -2.55 -29.75 8.30
N ASN A 148 -1.23 -29.64 8.48
CA ASN A 148 -0.41 -30.82 8.66
C ASN A 148 -0.71 -31.30 10.07
N ASP A 149 -1.66 -32.22 10.20
CA ASP A 149 -1.78 -33.07 11.37
C ASP A 149 -0.49 -33.91 11.42
N GLU A 150 0.55 -33.37 12.05
CA GLU A 150 1.69 -34.20 12.46
C GLU A 150 1.24 -35.08 13.63
N PRO A 151 1.47 -36.41 13.56
CA PRO A 151 1.04 -37.38 14.56
C PRO A 151 1.78 -37.26 15.90
#